data_AF-A0A1F8S8E9-F1
#
_entry.id   AF-A0A1F8S8E9-F1
#
_cell.length_a   1.000
_cell.length_b   1.000
_cell.length_c   1.000
_cell.angle_alpha   90.00
_cell.angle_beta   90.00
_cell.angle_gamma   90.00
#
_symmetry.space_group_name_H-M   'P 1'
#
loop_
_entity.id
_entity.type
_entity.pdbx_description
1 polymer ?
#
loop_
_entity_poly.entity_id
_entity_poly.type
_entity_poly.pdbx_seq_one_letter_code
_entity_poly.pdbx_strand_id
1 'polypeptide(L)'
;MTAAPLDGADRAGRRVGRPTLEMEIDELDETTLGFRHGIDHDFVRRQGRIGFAYRDGRGDLLGYGYTSEVGRIGPIATRDPDLHAPIVADLIDAVVPRGASAIWVPGPAGATMQMLVRAGLRMEGFPVLVCWSRPFADFARYLPISPGLL
;
A
#
# COMPACT_ATOMS: atom_id res chain seq x y z
N MET A 1 -9.61 13.04 -0.44
CA MET A 1 -9.33 11.60 -0.45
C MET A 1 -10.17 10.93 0.63
N THR A 2 -10.82 9.82 0.33
CA THR A 2 -11.59 9.02 1.29
C THR A 2 -11.08 7.59 1.32
N ALA A 3 -10.95 7.00 2.51
CA ALA A 3 -10.51 5.61 2.69
C ALA A 3 -11.70 4.67 2.99
N ALA A 4 -11.74 3.51 2.34
CA ALA A 4 -12.74 2.47 2.57
C ALA A 4 -12.05 1.09 2.69
N PRO A 5 -12.37 0.27 3.71
CA PRO A 5 -11.83 -1.08 3.82
C PRO A 5 -12.06 -1.95 2.58
N LEU A 6 -11.05 -2.75 2.22
CA LEU A 6 -11.08 -3.64 1.06
C LEU A 6 -12.00 -4.86 1.25
N ASP A 7 -12.37 -5.17 2.49
CA ASP A 7 -13.28 -6.27 2.83
C ASP A 7 -14.73 -6.01 2.38
N GLY A 8 -14.96 -4.83 1.79
CA GLY A 8 -16.21 -4.36 1.25
C GLY A 8 -17.04 -3.58 2.26
N ALA A 9 -16.71 -3.57 3.54
CA ALA A 9 -17.40 -2.77 4.55
C ALA A 9 -16.78 -1.36 4.65
N ASP A 10 -17.54 -0.28 4.54
CA ASP A 10 -17.05 1.05 4.93
C ASP A 10 -16.70 1.09 6.43
N ARG A 11 -16.07 2.17 6.94
CA ARG A 11 -15.80 2.33 8.39
C ARG A 11 -17.09 2.27 9.26
N ALA A 12 -18.28 2.30 8.64
CA ALA A 12 -19.60 2.18 9.26
C ALA A 12 -20.33 0.84 8.95
N GLY A 13 -19.66 -0.15 8.33
CA GLY A 13 -20.20 -1.49 8.06
C GLY A 13 -21.00 -1.69 6.76
N ARG A 14 -21.11 -0.70 5.87
CA ARG A 14 -21.89 -0.81 4.62
C ARG A 14 -21.11 -1.51 3.50
N ARG A 15 -21.73 -2.47 2.82
CA ARG A 15 -21.13 -3.21 1.70
C ARG A 15 -21.07 -2.38 0.41
N VAL A 16 -19.88 -2.05 -0.07
CA VAL A 16 -19.61 -1.44 -1.39
C VAL A 16 -19.33 -2.57 -2.40
N GLY A 17 -19.78 -2.39 -3.65
CA GLY A 17 -19.72 -3.41 -4.72
C GLY A 17 -18.34 -4.06 -4.86
N ARG A 18 -18.28 -5.38 -4.64
CA ARG A 18 -17.05 -6.17 -4.57
C ARG A 18 -16.39 -6.48 -5.92
N PRO A 19 -17.12 -6.81 -7.00
CA PRO A 19 -16.52 -7.14 -8.30
C PRO A 19 -15.81 -5.96 -8.98
N THR A 20 -16.32 -4.73 -8.79
CA THR A 20 -15.72 -3.53 -9.39
C THR A 20 -14.41 -3.17 -8.71
N LEU A 21 -14.33 -3.30 -7.39
CA LEU A 21 -13.12 -2.98 -6.63
C LEU A 21 -11.96 -3.93 -6.96
N GLU A 22 -12.22 -5.22 -7.07
CA GLU A 22 -11.20 -6.21 -7.44
C GLU A 22 -10.64 -5.91 -8.84
N MET A 23 -11.49 -5.55 -9.80
CA MET A 23 -11.04 -5.14 -11.15
C MET A 23 -10.21 -3.86 -11.15
N GLU A 24 -10.58 -2.85 -10.36
CA GLU A 24 -9.83 -1.60 -10.27
C GLU A 24 -8.45 -1.81 -9.61
N ILE A 25 -8.36 -2.71 -8.62
CA ILE A 25 -7.08 -3.09 -7.99
C ILE A 25 -6.22 -3.87 -8.98
N ASP A 26 -6.80 -4.85 -9.68
CA ASP A 26 -6.09 -5.60 -10.72
C ASP A 26 -5.50 -4.68 -11.79
N GLU A 27 -6.28 -3.68 -12.25
CA GLU A 27 -5.79 -2.68 -13.22
C GLU A 27 -4.64 -1.84 -12.62
N LEU A 28 -4.78 -1.41 -11.37
CA LEU A 28 -3.72 -0.64 -10.71
C LEU A 28 -2.44 -1.47 -10.56
N ASP A 29 -2.54 -2.74 -10.16
CA ASP A 29 -1.42 -3.67 -10.08
C ASP A 29 -0.77 -3.86 -11.45
N GLU A 30 -1.55 -4.11 -12.51
CA GLU A 30 -1.00 -4.24 -13.87
C GLU A 30 -0.21 -2.99 -14.28
N THR A 31 -0.72 -1.80 -13.96
CA THR A 31 -0.05 -0.53 -14.33
C THR A 31 1.15 -0.18 -13.45
N THR A 32 1.33 -0.81 -12.28
CA THR A 32 2.41 -0.53 -11.33
C THR A 32 3.44 -1.65 -11.23
N LEU A 33 3.04 -2.89 -11.40
CA LEU A 33 3.86 -4.10 -11.27
C LEU A 33 3.97 -4.91 -12.56
N GLY A 34 3.18 -4.58 -13.59
CA GLY A 34 3.14 -5.31 -14.86
C GLY A 34 2.31 -6.60 -14.83
N PHE A 35 1.67 -6.93 -13.70
CA PHE A 35 0.78 -8.09 -13.55
C PHE A 35 -0.21 -7.86 -12.39
N ARG A 36 -1.28 -8.67 -12.34
CA ARG A 36 -2.29 -8.63 -11.27
C ARG A 36 -1.79 -9.31 -10.00
N HIS A 37 -2.03 -8.72 -8.85
CA HIS A 37 -1.51 -9.22 -7.56
C HIS A 37 -2.59 -9.85 -6.66
N GLY A 38 -3.66 -10.40 -7.25
CA GLY A 38 -4.80 -10.97 -6.50
C GLY A 38 -4.43 -12.07 -5.49
N ILE A 39 -3.49 -12.96 -5.84
CA ILE A 39 -3.03 -14.04 -4.94
C ILE A 39 -2.30 -13.44 -3.72
N ASP A 40 -1.46 -12.43 -3.93
CA ASP A 40 -0.73 -11.73 -2.89
C ASP A 40 -1.67 -10.94 -1.98
N HIS A 41 -2.69 -10.30 -2.54
CA HIS A 41 -3.76 -9.65 -1.77
C HIS A 41 -4.52 -10.65 -0.88
N ASP A 42 -4.86 -11.82 -1.39
CA ASP A 42 -5.46 -12.90 -0.59
C ASP A 42 -4.51 -13.37 0.52
N PHE A 43 -3.23 -13.57 0.18
CA PHE A 43 -2.22 -14.02 1.13
C PHE A 43 -2.06 -13.02 2.29
N VAL A 44 -1.84 -11.74 1.99
CA VAL A 44 -1.62 -10.74 3.05
C VAL A 44 -2.85 -10.52 3.93
N ARG A 45 -4.07 -10.58 3.36
CA ARG A 45 -5.32 -10.54 4.16
C ARG A 45 -5.43 -11.73 5.10
N ARG A 46 -5.10 -12.94 4.63
CA ARG A 46 -5.06 -14.15 5.49
C ARG A 46 -4.00 -14.05 6.59
N GLN A 47 -2.93 -13.27 6.38
CA GLN A 47 -1.93 -12.95 7.40
C GLN A 47 -2.35 -11.81 8.35
N GLY A 48 -3.64 -11.42 8.34
CA GLY A 48 -4.18 -10.40 9.24
C GLY A 48 -3.85 -8.96 8.83
N ARG A 49 -3.56 -8.71 7.54
CA ARG A 49 -3.49 -7.33 7.01
C ARG A 49 -4.87 -6.75 6.82
N ILE A 50 -4.99 -5.48 7.20
CA ILE A 50 -6.19 -4.67 7.04
C ILE A 50 -5.92 -3.75 5.84
N GLY A 51 -6.69 -3.93 4.77
CA GLY A 51 -6.52 -3.18 3.53
C GLY A 51 -7.53 -2.06 3.39
N PHE A 52 -7.11 -0.95 2.79
CA PHE A 52 -7.97 0.19 2.46
C PHE A 52 -7.78 0.59 0.99
N ALA A 53 -8.90 0.87 0.30
CA ALA A 53 -8.93 1.59 -0.96
C ALA A 53 -9.11 3.08 -0.70
N TYR A 54 -8.35 3.90 -1.42
CA TYR A 54 -8.39 5.35 -1.37
C TYR A 54 -9.02 5.87 -2.65
N ARG A 55 -10.01 6.75 -2.51
CA ARG A 55 -10.75 7.33 -3.64
C ARG A 55 -10.72 8.85 -3.60
N ASP A 56 -10.89 9.47 -4.76
CA ASP A 56 -11.03 10.91 -4.90
C ASP A 56 -12.47 11.38 -4.60
N GLY A 57 -12.76 12.66 -4.81
CA GLY A 57 -14.12 13.21 -4.58
C GLY A 57 -15.17 12.75 -5.58
N ARG A 58 -14.77 12.10 -6.69
CA ARG A 58 -15.64 11.56 -7.74
C ARG A 58 -15.87 10.06 -7.57
N GLY A 59 -15.07 9.41 -6.73
CA GLY A 59 -15.12 7.97 -6.49
C GLY A 59 -14.07 7.19 -7.27
N ASP A 60 -13.18 7.83 -8.00
CA ASP A 60 -12.12 7.17 -8.77
C ASP A 60 -11.05 6.61 -7.83
N LEU A 61 -10.57 5.39 -8.10
CA LEU A 61 -9.52 4.74 -7.29
C LEU A 61 -8.19 5.49 -7.44
N LEU A 62 -7.72 6.08 -6.34
CA LEU A 62 -6.42 6.74 -6.23
C LEU A 62 -5.29 5.78 -5.86
N GLY A 63 -5.61 4.74 -5.10
CA GLY A 63 -4.65 3.75 -4.65
C GLY A 63 -5.23 2.81 -3.60
N TYR A 64 -4.42 1.86 -3.16
CA TYR A 64 -4.72 1.03 -2.01
C TYR A 64 -3.51 0.98 -1.07
N GLY A 65 -3.76 0.57 0.17
CA GLY A 65 -2.70 0.29 1.11
C GLY A 65 -3.13 -0.66 2.21
N TYR A 66 -2.17 -1.40 2.75
CA TYR A 66 -2.39 -2.35 3.83
C TYR A 66 -1.62 -1.94 5.09
N THR A 67 -2.19 -2.23 6.25
CA THR A 67 -1.56 -2.07 7.57
C THR A 67 -1.89 -3.28 8.46
N SER A 68 -1.41 -3.30 9.70
CA SER A 68 -1.69 -4.37 10.66
C SER A 68 -1.45 -3.99 12.10
N GLU A 69 -2.06 -4.73 13.03
CA GLU A 69 -1.85 -4.55 14.48
C GLU A 69 -0.40 -4.83 14.92
N VAL A 70 0.39 -5.53 14.10
CA VAL A 70 1.80 -5.80 14.35
C VAL A 70 2.74 -4.74 13.77
N GLY A 71 2.18 -3.64 13.23
CA GLY A 71 2.94 -2.48 12.76
C GLY A 71 3.57 -2.61 11.38
N ARG A 72 3.24 -3.66 10.61
CA ARG A 72 3.71 -3.77 9.22
C ARG A 72 2.76 -3.04 8.29
N ILE A 73 3.31 -2.09 7.54
CA ILE A 73 2.62 -1.31 6.51
C ILE A 73 3.10 -1.78 5.15
N GLY A 74 2.16 -1.97 4.22
CA GLY A 74 2.40 -2.49 2.87
C GLY A 74 1.61 -3.78 2.58
N PRO A 75 1.37 -4.09 1.30
CA PRO A 75 1.79 -3.31 0.13
C PRO A 75 0.97 -2.02 -0.04
N ILE A 76 1.48 -1.09 -0.83
CA ILE A 76 0.80 0.16 -1.22
C ILE A 76 1.02 0.36 -2.72
N ALA A 77 -0.05 0.60 -3.46
CA ALA A 77 0.02 1.04 -4.85
C ALA A 77 -0.79 2.32 -5.03
N THR A 78 -0.28 3.25 -5.84
CA THR A 78 -0.96 4.52 -6.13
C THR A 78 -0.96 4.84 -7.62
N ARG A 79 -1.98 5.59 -8.06
CA ARG A 79 -2.02 6.15 -9.42
C ARG A 79 -0.94 7.22 -9.63
N ASP A 80 -0.59 7.94 -8.56
CA ASP A 80 0.39 9.04 -8.53
C ASP A 80 1.37 8.86 -7.36
N PRO A 81 2.70 9.00 -7.55
CA PRO A 81 3.69 8.95 -6.47
C PRO A 81 3.40 9.89 -5.30
N ASP A 82 2.82 11.07 -5.55
CA ASP A 82 2.56 12.09 -4.53
C ASP A 82 1.47 11.64 -3.52
N LEU A 83 0.73 10.57 -3.85
CA LEU A 83 -0.27 9.98 -2.97
C LEU A 83 0.31 9.04 -1.91
N HIS A 84 1.58 8.60 -2.02
CA HIS A 84 2.19 7.73 -1.01
C HIS A 84 2.19 8.36 0.37
N ALA A 85 2.63 9.62 0.47
CA ALA A 85 2.74 10.30 1.76
C ALA A 85 1.39 10.39 2.51
N PRO A 86 0.30 10.92 1.92
CA PRO A 86 -0.99 10.98 2.59
C PRO A 86 -1.59 9.60 2.88
N ILE A 87 -1.38 8.60 2.02
CA ILE A 87 -1.85 7.22 2.26
C ILE A 87 -1.10 6.58 3.42
N VAL A 88 0.23 6.69 3.46
CA VAL A 88 1.02 6.14 4.57
C VAL A 88 0.65 6.80 5.90
N ALA A 89 0.39 8.12 5.90
CA ALA A 89 -0.09 8.81 7.08
C ALA A 89 -1.44 8.26 7.58
N ASP A 90 -2.44 8.09 6.69
CA ASP A 90 -3.73 7.48 7.08
C ASP A 90 -3.55 6.04 7.58
N LEU A 91 -2.67 5.24 6.97
CA LEU A 91 -2.41 3.85 7.43
C LEU A 91 -1.76 3.76 8.81
N ILE A 92 -0.90 4.73 9.17
CA ILE A 92 -0.29 4.83 10.51
C ILE A 92 -1.36 5.14 11.56
N ASP A 93 -2.29 6.04 11.23
CA ASP A 93 -3.35 6.46 12.15
C ASP A 93 -4.53 5.47 12.21
N ALA A 94 -4.81 4.76 11.12
CA ALA A 94 -5.95 3.85 11.00
C ALA A 94 -5.85 2.64 11.93
N VAL A 95 -4.63 2.16 12.21
CA VAL A 95 -4.39 1.01 13.08
C VAL A 95 -3.19 1.31 13.96
N VAL A 96 -3.45 1.61 15.23
CA VAL A 96 -2.40 1.81 16.23
C VAL A 96 -1.74 0.46 16.51
N PRO A 97 -0.46 0.27 16.14
CA PRO A 97 0.20 -1.01 16.33
C PRO A 97 0.54 -1.27 17.79
N ARG A 98 0.64 -2.55 18.16
CA ARG A 98 1.13 -2.96 19.50
C ARG A 98 2.64 -2.73 19.69
N GLY A 99 3.34 -2.38 18.61
CA GLY A 99 4.78 -2.15 18.57
C GLY A 99 5.15 -1.02 17.60
N ALA A 100 6.34 -1.06 17.01
CA ALA A 100 6.78 -0.04 16.05
C ALA A 100 6.11 -0.23 14.67
N SER A 101 5.79 0.88 14.00
CA SER A 101 5.44 0.89 12.59
C SER A 101 6.67 0.70 11.72
N ALA A 102 6.58 -0.17 10.72
CA ALA A 102 7.64 -0.46 9.76
C ALA A 102 7.07 -0.59 8.35
N ILE A 103 7.80 -0.01 7.40
CA ILE A 103 7.44 0.05 5.99
C ILE A 103 8.70 -0.12 5.14
N TRP A 104 8.60 -0.87 4.04
CA TRP A 104 9.65 -0.92 3.03
C TRP A 104 9.46 0.20 2.02
N VAL A 105 10.51 1.00 1.80
CA VAL A 105 10.47 2.14 0.88
C VAL A 105 11.50 1.94 -0.22
N PRO A 106 11.06 1.72 -1.48
CA PRO A 106 11.98 1.65 -2.60
C PRO A 106 12.69 2.99 -2.84
N GLY A 107 13.91 2.92 -3.38
CA GLY A 107 14.71 4.12 -3.69
C GLY A 107 13.97 5.18 -4.53
N PRO A 108 13.21 4.80 -5.58
CA PRO A 108 12.42 5.77 -6.37
C PRO A 108 11.33 6.50 -5.59
N ALA A 109 10.81 5.93 -4.49
CA ALA A 109 9.82 6.58 -3.61
C ALA A 109 10.49 7.56 -2.62
N GLY A 110 11.41 8.40 -3.12
CA GLY A 110 12.26 9.27 -2.30
C GLY A 110 11.50 10.32 -1.49
N ALA A 111 10.40 10.87 -2.03
CA ALA A 111 9.55 11.81 -1.32
C ALA A 111 8.90 11.16 -0.09
N THR A 112 8.44 9.91 -0.22
CA THR A 112 7.90 9.09 0.87
C THR A 112 8.94 8.86 1.95
N MET A 113 10.19 8.53 1.56
CA MET A 113 11.29 8.37 2.51
C MET A 113 11.57 9.65 3.31
N GLN A 114 11.62 10.81 2.64
CA GLN A 114 11.83 12.10 3.31
C GLN A 114 10.71 12.42 4.30
N MET A 115 9.46 12.15 3.93
CA MET A 115 8.31 12.33 4.82
C MET A 115 8.45 11.46 6.07
N LEU A 116 8.77 10.17 5.92
CA LEU A 116 8.86 9.24 7.05
C LEU A 116 9.97 9.63 8.03
N VAL A 117 11.13 10.07 7.52
CA VAL A 117 12.22 10.58 8.36
C VAL A 117 11.79 11.82 9.15
N ARG A 118 11.07 12.75 8.50
CA ARG A 118 10.50 13.94 9.17
C ARG A 118 9.43 13.58 10.20
N ALA A 119 8.66 12.52 9.96
CA ALA A 119 7.68 11.97 10.88
C ALA A 119 8.32 11.19 12.07
N GLY A 120 9.66 11.10 12.13
CA GLY A 120 10.38 10.50 13.24
C GLY A 120 10.75 9.03 13.04
N LEU A 121 10.37 8.41 11.92
CA LEU A 121 10.83 7.05 11.61
C LEU A 121 12.34 7.04 11.35
N ARG A 122 12.93 5.86 11.49
CA ARG A 122 14.36 5.61 11.30
C ARG A 122 14.56 4.44 10.37
N MET A 123 15.66 4.45 9.62
CA MET A 123 16.09 3.29 8.86
C MET A 123 16.48 2.18 9.84
N GLU A 124 15.87 1.01 9.69
CA GLU A 124 16.18 -0.18 10.48
C GLU A 124 16.82 -1.23 9.55
N GLY A 125 17.93 -1.82 10.00
CA GLY A 125 18.65 -2.84 9.25
C GLY A 125 19.46 -2.30 8.07
N PHE A 126 19.90 -3.21 7.21
CA PHE A 126 20.65 -2.87 6.00
C PHE A 126 19.70 -2.74 4.81
N PRO A 127 19.85 -1.70 3.97
CA PRO A 127 19.08 -1.58 2.73
C PRO A 127 19.26 -2.81 1.85
N VAL A 128 18.17 -3.25 1.24
CA VAL A 128 18.17 -4.36 0.27
C VAL A 128 18.36 -3.79 -1.14
N LEU A 129 19.22 -4.44 -1.93
CA LEU A 129 19.35 -4.18 -3.35
C LEU A 129 18.52 -5.22 -4.12
N VAL A 130 17.47 -4.74 -4.80
CA VAL A 130 16.68 -5.55 -5.72
C VAL A 130 17.30 -5.39 -7.11
N CYS A 131 17.70 -6.50 -7.73
CA CYS A 131 18.42 -6.51 -9.00
C CYS A 131 17.58 -7.17 -10.09
N TRP A 132 17.48 -6.53 -11.26
CA TRP A 132 16.78 -7.05 -12.43
C TRP A 132 17.52 -6.68 -13.71
N SER A 133 17.31 -7.47 -14.77
CA SER A 133 17.87 -7.20 -16.09
C SER A 133 17.00 -6.29 -16.96
N ARG A 134 15.71 -6.14 -16.61
CA ARG A 134 14.74 -5.26 -17.27
C ARG A 134 13.74 -4.69 -16.25
N PRO A 135 13.32 -3.41 -16.38
CA PRO A 135 12.29 -2.85 -15.51
C PRO A 135 11.02 -3.70 -15.56
N PHE A 136 10.45 -4.00 -14.40
CA PHE A 136 9.22 -4.78 -14.27
C PHE A 136 8.15 -4.06 -13.45
N ALA A 137 8.54 -3.14 -12.56
CA ALA A 137 7.65 -2.40 -11.70
C ALA A 137 8.02 -0.91 -11.65
N ASP A 138 7.01 -0.07 -11.43
CA ASP A 138 7.14 1.34 -11.11
C ASP A 138 7.20 1.53 -9.60
N PHE A 139 8.41 1.42 -9.06
CA PHE A 139 8.69 1.60 -7.63
C PHE A 139 8.54 3.04 -7.12
N ALA A 140 8.25 4.02 -7.98
CA ALA A 140 7.80 5.33 -7.53
C ALA A 140 6.31 5.33 -7.16
N ARG A 141 5.54 4.34 -7.65
CA ARG A 141 4.11 4.18 -7.39
C ARG A 141 3.76 2.95 -6.55
N TYR A 142 4.71 2.06 -6.30
CA TYR A 142 4.51 0.85 -5.49
C TYR A 142 5.49 0.73 -4.32
N LEU A 143 4.97 0.52 -3.10
CA LEU A 143 5.75 0.10 -1.93
C LEU A 143 5.42 -1.36 -1.59
N PRO A 144 6.41 -2.28 -1.61
CA PRO A 144 6.19 -3.67 -1.30
C PRO A 144 5.95 -3.90 0.20
N ILE A 145 5.29 -5.01 0.54
CA ILE A 145 5.25 -5.50 1.92
C ILE A 145 6.55 -6.19 2.35
N SER A 146 7.26 -6.78 1.38
CA SER A 146 8.49 -7.53 1.57
C SER A 146 9.22 -7.59 0.23
N PRO A 147 10.55 -7.43 0.19
CA PRO A 147 11.35 -7.69 -1.01
C PRO A 147 11.23 -9.12 -1.54
N GLY A 148 10.84 -10.10 -0.69
CA GLY A 148 10.67 -11.50 -1.11
C GLY A 148 9.35 -11.80 -1.83
N LEU A 149 8.47 -10.80 -1.98
CA LEU A 149 7.21 -10.88 -2.74
C LEU A 149 7.25 -9.90 -3.93
N LEU A 150 8.44 -9.70 -4.51
CA LEU A 150 8.70 -8.92 -5.71
C LEU A 150 9.19 -9.81 -6.85
#